data_AF-A0A328VGP5-F1
#
_entry.id   AF-A0A328VGP5-F1
#
_cell.length_a   1.000
_cell.length_b   1.000
_cell.length_c   1.000
_cell.angle_alpha   90.00
_cell.angle_beta   90.00
_cell.angle_gamma   90.00
#
_symmetry.space_group_name_H-M   'P 1'
#
loop_
_entity.id
_entity.type
_entity.pdbx_description
1 polymer ?
#
loop_
_entity_poly.entity_id
_entity_poly.type
_entity_poly.pdbx_seq_one_letter_code
_entity_poly.pdbx_strand_id
1 'polypeptide(L)'
;MTARPLARRLPRQRWLLPALLALVLLVALGYIVAGFVGVPMPGFPSHAQGPETTLTLNTTVTYASARLTIQRVQQAQTFADDPQATADGMLRIFLQEENPTASPIMYNLYQCVHLLVPGKGAEAPLLVTVNGPLAPQASRNNLLDFAVPLNLPLSRLTLRLGTANEAQMDIPLTSKPDLSRYAPRSVKLNTQLQYFGLNWTVTRAMLAWSTAGQQAPRGKVFLTLTLTVENTLAQTVIPGSPYDYIRLQTANGDRIAPSYSTLPVAFAQGANGQGGMVTFSVPQQDQQFTLIMGQSGSGMQSASTTIRLTS
;
A
#
# COMPACT_ATOMS: atom_id res chain seq x y z
N MET A 1 -79.81 -8.09 56.73
CA MET A 1 -78.86 -9.21 56.66
C MET A 1 -78.73 -9.62 55.21
N THR A 2 -77.62 -9.25 54.56
CA THR A 2 -77.35 -9.49 53.14
C THR A 2 -75.94 -10.08 53.00
N ALA A 3 -75.81 -11.11 52.17
CA ALA A 3 -74.71 -12.06 52.13
C ALA A 3 -73.37 -11.47 51.62
N ARG A 4 -72.26 -11.90 52.24
CA ARG A 4 -70.89 -11.70 51.74
C ARG A 4 -70.56 -12.70 50.63
N PRO A 5 -69.88 -12.32 49.54
CA PRO A 5 -69.22 -13.27 48.65
C PRO A 5 -67.82 -13.61 49.18
N LEU A 6 -67.53 -14.92 49.29
CA LEU A 6 -66.19 -15.46 49.58
C LEU A 6 -65.33 -15.40 48.31
N ALA A 7 -64.20 -14.70 48.41
CA ALA A 7 -63.19 -14.64 47.34
C ALA A 7 -62.44 -15.98 47.25
N ARG A 8 -62.47 -16.61 46.07
CA ARG A 8 -61.69 -17.82 45.72
C ARG A 8 -60.26 -17.40 45.37
N ARG A 9 -59.26 -17.78 46.18
CA ARG A 9 -57.84 -17.73 45.80
C ARG A 9 -57.48 -18.97 44.97
N LEU A 10 -56.96 -18.77 43.76
CA LEU A 10 -56.40 -19.81 42.90
C LEU A 10 -54.98 -20.23 43.37
N PRO A 11 -54.60 -21.53 43.31
CA PRO A 11 -53.29 -22.01 43.72
C PRO A 11 -52.26 -21.80 42.59
N ARG A 12 -51.48 -20.71 42.66
CA ARG A 12 -50.62 -20.26 41.54
C ARG A 12 -49.15 -20.73 41.60
N GLN A 13 -48.80 -21.72 42.42
CA GLN A 13 -47.38 -21.92 42.81
C GLN A 13 -46.77 -23.31 42.53
N ARG A 14 -47.48 -24.23 41.88
CA ARG A 14 -46.96 -25.60 41.60
C ARG A 14 -46.27 -25.80 40.24
N TRP A 15 -46.40 -24.85 39.30
CA TRP A 15 -45.82 -24.96 37.95
C TRP A 15 -44.58 -24.09 37.73
N LEU A 16 -44.26 -23.20 38.66
CA LEU A 16 -43.11 -22.29 38.54
C LEU A 16 -41.78 -23.04 38.64
N LEU A 17 -41.67 -24.00 39.55
CA LEU A 17 -40.46 -24.81 39.73
C LEU A 17 -40.08 -25.64 38.49
N PRO A 18 -40.97 -26.45 37.88
CA PRO A 18 -40.61 -27.21 36.68
C PRO A 18 -40.31 -26.28 35.48
N ALA A 19 -41.00 -25.14 35.37
CA ALA A 19 -40.73 -24.17 34.31
C ALA A 19 -39.35 -23.51 34.45
N LEU A 20 -38.94 -23.17 35.68
CA LEU A 20 -37.61 -22.61 35.95
C LEU A 20 -36.50 -23.63 35.69
N LEU A 21 -36.73 -24.90 36.04
CA LEU A 21 -35.78 -25.98 35.82
C LEU A 21 -35.58 -26.27 34.32
N ALA A 22 -36.67 -26.25 33.55
CA ALA A 22 -36.63 -26.35 32.09
C ALA A 22 -35.87 -25.17 31.45
N LEU A 23 -36.06 -23.95 31.97
CA LEU A 23 -35.33 -22.77 31.50
C LEU A 23 -33.83 -22.89 31.77
N VAL A 24 -33.43 -23.32 32.97
CA VAL A 24 -32.01 -23.54 33.32
C VAL A 24 -31.39 -24.61 32.43
N LEU A 25 -32.10 -25.71 32.15
CA LEU A 25 -31.64 -26.74 31.23
C LEU A 25 -31.48 -26.22 29.79
N LEU A 26 -32.42 -25.40 29.30
CA LEU A 26 -32.33 -24.78 27.98
C LEU A 26 -31.17 -23.79 27.88
N VAL A 27 -30.93 -22.98 28.93
CA VAL A 27 -29.79 -22.07 29.00
C VAL A 27 -28.48 -22.85 29.05
N ALA A 28 -28.40 -23.92 29.86
CA ALA A 28 -27.21 -24.77 29.93
C ALA A 28 -26.94 -25.50 28.60
N LEU A 29 -27.99 -26.01 27.94
CA LEU A 29 -27.87 -26.66 26.63
C LEU A 29 -27.47 -25.66 25.55
N GLY A 30 -28.07 -24.46 25.54
CA GLY A 30 -27.66 -23.36 24.67
C GLY A 30 -26.21 -22.93 24.91
N TYR A 31 -25.76 -22.94 26.17
CA TYR A 31 -24.39 -22.64 26.55
C TYR A 31 -23.40 -23.70 26.01
N ILE A 32 -23.76 -24.98 26.10
CA ILE A 32 -22.97 -26.08 25.56
C ILE A 32 -22.91 -26.02 24.03
N VAL A 33 -24.05 -25.83 23.36
CA VAL A 33 -24.11 -25.75 21.89
C VAL A 33 -23.31 -24.55 21.38
N ALA A 34 -23.42 -23.38 22.00
CA ALA A 34 -22.65 -22.21 21.60
C ALA A 34 -21.14 -22.39 21.79
N GLY A 35 -20.70 -23.12 22.83
CA GLY A 35 -19.30 -23.54 22.98
C GLY A 35 -18.81 -24.47 21.86
N PHE A 36 -19.64 -25.39 21.38
CA PHE A 36 -19.31 -26.29 20.25
C PHE A 36 -19.35 -25.60 18.88
N VAL A 37 -20.11 -24.51 18.72
CA VAL A 37 -20.23 -23.74 17.47
C VAL A 37 -19.21 -22.59 17.40
N GLY A 38 -18.26 -22.52 18.36
CA GLY A 38 -17.14 -21.58 18.31
C GLY A 38 -17.44 -20.18 18.87
N VAL A 39 -18.53 -20.02 19.65
CA VAL A 39 -18.76 -18.78 20.40
C VAL A 39 -17.82 -18.77 21.62
N PRO A 40 -17.02 -17.72 21.85
CA PRO A 40 -16.11 -17.67 23.00
C PRO A 40 -16.93 -17.62 24.31
N MET A 41 -16.74 -18.64 25.16
CA MET A 41 -17.53 -18.86 26.37
C MET A 41 -16.60 -19.08 27.58
N PRO A 42 -16.82 -18.40 28.72
CA PRO A 42 -16.05 -18.61 29.93
C PRO A 42 -16.05 -20.09 30.39
N GLY A 43 -14.87 -20.70 30.52
CA GLY A 43 -14.70 -22.06 31.04
C GLY A 43 -14.73 -23.20 30.02
N PHE A 44 -14.96 -22.92 28.73
CA PHE A 44 -14.58 -23.85 27.67
C PHE A 44 -13.11 -23.63 27.31
N PRO A 45 -12.30 -24.69 27.15
CA PRO A 45 -10.96 -24.54 26.62
C PRO A 45 -11.09 -23.84 25.27
N SER A 46 -10.48 -22.65 25.16
CA SER A 46 -10.14 -22.08 23.86
C SER A 46 -9.51 -23.19 23.05
N HIS A 47 -9.89 -23.34 21.77
CA HIS A 47 -9.26 -24.34 20.92
C HIS A 47 -7.75 -24.18 21.08
N ALA A 48 -7.09 -25.17 21.69
CA ALA A 48 -5.70 -25.05 22.05
C ALA A 48 -4.94 -24.78 20.76
N GLN A 49 -4.35 -23.58 20.68
CA GLN A 49 -3.64 -23.14 19.48
C GLN A 49 -2.53 -24.15 19.22
N GLY A 50 -2.61 -24.81 18.06
CA GLY A 50 -1.62 -25.80 17.65
C GLY A 50 -0.22 -25.19 17.51
N PRO A 51 0.81 -26.01 17.29
CA PRO A 51 2.17 -25.52 17.11
C PRO A 51 2.25 -24.50 15.96
N GLU A 52 3.01 -23.43 16.17
CA GLU A 52 3.21 -22.37 15.19
C GLU A 52 4.62 -22.40 14.63
N THR A 53 4.74 -22.28 13.30
CA THR A 53 6.02 -22.00 12.65
C THR A 53 6.15 -20.49 12.49
N THR A 54 7.19 -19.89 13.05
CA THR A 54 7.43 -18.43 12.98
C THR A 54 8.69 -18.13 12.19
N LEU A 55 8.59 -17.18 11.26
CA LEU A 55 9.72 -16.57 10.55
C LEU A 55 9.77 -15.07 10.87
N THR A 56 10.84 -14.62 11.51
CA THR A 56 11.12 -13.19 11.68
C THR A 56 11.82 -12.67 10.43
N LEU A 57 11.28 -11.59 9.84
CA LEU A 57 11.82 -10.98 8.62
C LEU A 57 12.42 -9.59 8.88
N ASN A 58 11.68 -8.72 9.59
CA ASN A 58 12.01 -7.31 9.80
C ASN A 58 12.49 -6.60 8.52
N THR A 59 11.77 -6.85 7.42
CA THR A 59 12.12 -6.31 6.11
C THR A 59 11.18 -5.17 5.75
N THR A 60 11.74 -4.05 5.29
CA THR A 60 10.99 -2.86 4.89
C THR A 60 11.02 -2.64 3.39
N VAL A 61 9.87 -2.26 2.83
CA VAL A 61 9.70 -1.87 1.42
C VAL A 61 8.87 -0.59 1.35
N THR A 62 9.08 0.22 0.33
CA THR A 62 8.23 1.40 0.08
C THR A 62 7.16 1.07 -0.96
N TYR A 63 5.89 1.11 -0.56
CA TYR A 63 4.73 0.89 -1.42
C TYR A 63 3.81 2.10 -1.38
N ALA A 64 3.45 2.66 -2.54
CA ALA A 64 2.60 3.86 -2.61
C ALA A 64 3.08 5.00 -1.67
N SER A 65 4.40 5.21 -1.54
CA SER A 65 5.06 6.13 -0.60
C SER A 65 4.93 5.82 0.90
N ALA A 66 4.23 4.76 1.31
CA ALA A 66 4.25 4.25 2.67
C ALA A 66 5.43 3.31 2.88
N ARG A 67 6.04 3.33 4.08
CA ARG A 67 7.01 2.32 4.49
C ARG A 67 6.25 1.17 5.11
N LEU A 68 6.37 0.00 4.50
CA LEU A 68 5.73 -1.24 4.92
C LEU A 68 6.82 -2.16 5.47
N THR A 69 6.79 -2.41 6.78
CA THR A 69 7.74 -3.29 7.47
C THR A 69 7.05 -4.60 7.83
N ILE A 70 7.47 -5.67 7.17
CA ILE A 70 7.04 -7.03 7.48
C ILE A 70 7.89 -7.50 8.66
N GLN A 71 7.30 -7.51 9.84
CA GLN A 71 8.02 -7.80 11.08
C GLN A 71 8.28 -9.31 11.19
N ARG A 72 7.20 -10.10 11.11
CA ARG A 72 7.25 -11.56 11.20
C ARG A 72 6.04 -12.18 10.51
N VAL A 73 6.18 -13.47 10.23
CA VAL A 73 5.16 -14.32 9.61
C VAL A 73 4.98 -15.57 10.47
N GLN A 74 3.74 -15.99 10.68
CA GLN A 74 3.41 -17.21 11.40
C GLN A 74 2.56 -18.13 10.52
N GLN A 75 2.77 -19.43 10.64
CA GLN A 75 1.93 -20.45 10.02
C GLN A 75 1.44 -21.42 11.09
N ALA A 76 0.14 -21.69 11.09
CA ALA A 76 -0.53 -22.56 12.05
C ALA A 76 -1.72 -23.25 11.39
N GLN A 77 -2.31 -24.24 12.07
CA GLN A 77 -3.56 -24.85 11.63
C GLN A 77 -4.72 -23.84 11.67
N THR A 78 -4.82 -23.11 12.77
CA THR A 78 -5.78 -22.03 13.02
C THR A 78 -5.15 -21.09 14.05
N PHE A 79 -5.54 -19.82 14.06
CA PHE A 79 -5.23 -18.90 15.16
C PHE A 79 -6.45 -18.78 16.08
N ALA A 80 -6.24 -18.75 17.40
CA ALA A 80 -7.35 -18.77 18.36
C ALA A 80 -8.23 -17.51 18.31
N ASP A 81 -7.71 -16.41 17.77
CA ASP A 81 -8.35 -15.11 17.62
C ASP A 81 -8.81 -14.82 16.18
N ASP A 82 -8.70 -15.78 15.26
CA ASP A 82 -9.08 -15.60 13.85
C ASP A 82 -10.50 -16.11 13.57
N PRO A 83 -11.47 -15.21 13.30
CA PRO A 83 -12.84 -15.60 12.97
C PRO A 83 -13.00 -16.16 11.55
N GLN A 84 -11.95 -16.12 10.72
CA GLN A 84 -11.95 -16.56 9.31
C GLN A 84 -11.06 -17.80 9.09
N ALA A 85 -10.74 -18.53 10.16
CA ALA A 85 -9.86 -19.69 10.08
C ALA A 85 -10.41 -20.76 9.12
N THR A 86 -9.51 -21.36 8.33
CA THR A 86 -9.84 -22.43 7.38
C THR A 86 -9.32 -23.78 7.87
N ALA A 87 -9.90 -24.87 7.37
CA ALA A 87 -9.51 -26.23 7.74
C ALA A 87 -8.12 -26.65 7.20
N ASP A 88 -7.59 -25.96 6.17
CA ASP A 88 -6.36 -26.36 5.48
C ASP A 88 -5.09 -25.74 6.07
N GLY A 89 -5.24 -24.73 6.95
CA GLY A 89 -4.15 -23.98 7.55
C GLY A 89 -4.23 -22.47 7.28
N MET A 90 -3.54 -21.71 8.12
CA MET A 90 -3.52 -20.25 8.09
C MET A 90 -2.09 -19.71 8.11
N LEU A 91 -1.90 -18.58 7.43
CA LEU A 91 -0.70 -17.77 7.46
C LEU A 91 -1.05 -16.38 8.00
N ARG A 92 -0.34 -15.91 9.02
CA ARG A 92 -0.48 -14.58 9.59
C ARG A 92 0.76 -13.74 9.32
N ILE A 93 0.57 -12.53 8.82
CA ILE A 93 1.62 -11.54 8.59
C ILE A 93 1.42 -10.37 9.55
N PHE A 94 2.48 -10.05 10.31
CA PHE A 94 2.54 -8.87 11.16
C PHE A 94 3.20 -7.75 10.37
N LEU A 95 2.41 -6.72 10.05
CA LEU A 95 2.80 -5.60 9.21
C LEU A 95 2.79 -4.32 10.02
N GLN A 96 3.86 -3.53 9.93
CA GLN A 96 3.85 -2.15 10.39
C GLN A 96 3.81 -1.22 9.17
N GLU A 97 2.88 -0.28 9.18
CA GLU A 97 2.68 0.71 8.13
C GLU A 97 3.07 2.10 8.68
N GLU A 98 3.88 2.86 7.94
CA GLU A 98 4.24 4.24 8.26
C GLU A 98 4.01 5.12 7.02
N ASN A 99 3.34 6.26 7.21
CA ASN A 99 3.22 7.30 6.19
C ASN A 99 4.17 8.46 6.50
N PRO A 100 5.36 8.51 5.86
CA PRO A 100 6.32 9.59 6.08
C PRO A 100 5.96 10.88 5.33
N THR A 101 4.84 10.93 4.61
CA THR A 101 4.48 12.07 3.76
C THR A 101 3.58 13.08 4.49
N ALA A 102 3.46 14.27 3.91
CA ALA A 102 2.58 15.33 4.42
C ALA A 102 1.10 15.17 4.01
N SER A 103 0.78 14.14 3.23
CA SER A 103 -0.57 13.89 2.70
C SER A 103 -1.03 12.49 3.11
N PRO A 104 -2.34 12.25 3.24
CA PRO A 104 -2.83 10.92 3.58
C PRO A 104 -2.60 9.97 2.39
N ILE A 105 -2.26 8.72 2.67
CA ILE A 105 -2.07 7.68 1.64
C ILE A 105 -3.30 6.79 1.60
N MET A 106 -3.83 6.59 0.39
CA MET A 106 -5.02 5.78 0.13
C MET A 106 -4.62 4.45 -0.50
N TYR A 107 -4.79 3.35 0.21
CA TYR A 107 -4.78 2.01 -0.37
C TYR A 107 -5.71 1.09 0.43
N ASN A 108 -6.10 -0.01 -0.20
CA ASN A 108 -6.92 -1.05 0.41
C ASN A 108 -6.09 -2.34 0.43
N LEU A 109 -5.76 -2.82 1.64
CA LEU A 109 -4.88 -3.99 1.79
C LEU A 109 -5.51 -5.28 1.27
N TYR A 110 -6.85 -5.39 1.23
CA TYR A 110 -7.53 -6.51 0.57
C TYR A 110 -7.33 -6.53 -0.95
N GLN A 111 -6.98 -5.38 -1.55
CA GLN A 111 -6.82 -5.24 -3.00
C GLN A 111 -5.37 -5.16 -3.44
N CYS A 112 -4.49 -4.61 -2.60
CA CYS A 112 -3.08 -4.43 -2.95
C CYS A 112 -2.15 -5.44 -2.30
N VAL A 113 -2.59 -6.21 -1.30
CA VAL A 113 -1.77 -7.28 -0.72
C VAL A 113 -2.32 -8.62 -1.15
N HIS A 114 -1.46 -9.44 -1.73
CA HIS A 114 -1.79 -10.82 -2.07
C HIS A 114 -0.68 -11.74 -1.64
N LEU A 115 -1.03 -12.97 -1.29
CA LEU A 115 -0.06 -14.04 -1.10
C LEU A 115 -0.03 -14.91 -2.36
N LEU A 116 1.15 -15.08 -2.96
CA LEU A 116 1.34 -16.01 -4.06
C LEU A 116 1.58 -17.40 -3.49
N VAL A 117 0.62 -18.28 -3.75
CA VAL A 117 0.63 -19.67 -3.31
C VAL A 117 0.86 -20.56 -4.54
N PRO A 118 1.96 -21.34 -4.60
CA PRO A 118 2.22 -22.26 -5.71
C PRO A 118 1.02 -23.18 -5.98
N GLY A 119 0.58 -23.21 -7.24
CA GLY A 119 -0.56 -24.02 -7.69
C GLY A 119 -1.94 -23.42 -7.45
N LYS A 120 -2.09 -22.39 -6.60
CA LYS A 120 -3.36 -21.67 -6.39
C LYS A 120 -3.39 -20.29 -7.04
N GLY A 121 -2.25 -19.60 -7.11
CA GLY A 121 -2.15 -18.25 -7.68
C GLY A 121 -2.06 -17.19 -6.58
N ALA A 122 -2.68 -16.03 -6.80
CA ALA A 122 -2.65 -14.91 -5.88
C ALA A 122 -3.91 -14.91 -4.99
N GLU A 123 -3.72 -15.05 -3.68
CA GLU A 123 -4.78 -15.07 -2.68
C GLU A 123 -4.82 -13.73 -1.93
N ALA A 124 -6.00 -13.13 -1.82
CA ALA A 124 -6.21 -11.95 -0.98
C ALA A 124 -6.23 -12.33 0.51
N PRO A 125 -5.96 -11.40 1.44
CA PRO A 125 -6.13 -11.67 2.86
C PRO A 125 -7.60 -11.94 3.19
N LEU A 126 -7.85 -12.90 4.07
CA LEU A 126 -9.16 -13.17 4.67
C LEU A 126 -9.47 -12.19 5.80
N LEU A 127 -8.43 -11.76 6.52
CA LEU A 127 -8.52 -10.79 7.60
C LEU A 127 -7.49 -9.70 7.41
N VAL A 128 -7.92 -8.46 7.62
CA VAL A 128 -7.08 -7.27 7.81
C VAL A 128 -7.63 -6.52 9.02
N THR A 129 -6.83 -6.34 10.07
CA THR A 129 -7.31 -5.73 11.32
C THR A 129 -7.59 -4.24 11.19
N VAL A 130 -6.81 -3.52 10.37
CA VAL A 130 -7.05 -2.11 10.06
C VAL A 130 -6.94 -1.86 8.57
N ASN A 131 -7.94 -1.26 7.94
CA ASN A 131 -7.93 -0.97 6.51
C ASN A 131 -8.36 0.46 6.22
N GLY A 132 -7.96 0.98 5.05
CA GLY A 132 -8.27 2.33 4.60
C GLY A 132 -7.15 3.34 4.87
N PRO A 133 -7.47 4.64 4.85
CA PRO A 133 -6.49 5.71 4.73
C PRO A 133 -5.45 5.69 5.85
N LEU A 134 -4.19 5.94 5.49
CA LEU A 134 -3.11 6.15 6.45
C LEU A 134 -2.83 7.66 6.55
N ALA A 135 -3.12 8.24 7.71
CA ALA A 135 -2.98 9.68 7.94
C ALA A 135 -1.53 10.16 7.76
N PRO A 136 -1.30 11.46 7.46
CA PRO A 136 0.04 12.03 7.35
C PRO A 136 0.85 11.79 8.64
N GLN A 137 2.13 11.45 8.50
CA GLN A 137 3.06 11.21 9.62
C GLN A 137 2.60 10.13 10.63
N ALA A 138 1.63 9.30 10.27
CA ALA A 138 1.09 8.26 11.16
C ALA A 138 1.80 6.92 10.95
N SER A 139 1.83 6.12 12.01
CA SER A 139 2.22 4.72 11.97
C SER A 139 1.11 3.87 12.59
N ARG A 140 0.91 2.65 12.08
CA ARG A 140 0.02 1.65 12.69
C ARG A 140 0.57 0.24 12.52
N ASN A 141 0.17 -0.65 13.43
CA ASN A 141 0.37 -2.08 13.27
C ASN A 141 -0.88 -2.70 12.65
N ASN A 142 -0.66 -3.73 11.87
CA ASN A 142 -1.69 -4.46 11.16
C ASN A 142 -1.36 -5.95 11.15
N LEU A 143 -2.41 -6.73 11.00
CA LEU A 143 -2.35 -8.19 10.97
C LEU A 143 -3.16 -8.63 9.76
N LEU A 144 -2.52 -9.44 8.92
CA LEU A 144 -3.09 -9.98 7.70
C LEU A 144 -3.11 -11.50 7.77
N ASP A 145 -4.29 -12.12 7.66
CA ASP A 145 -4.41 -13.58 7.63
C ASP A 145 -4.77 -14.08 6.22
N PHE A 146 -4.18 -15.20 5.82
CA PHE A 146 -4.39 -15.85 4.53
C PHE A 146 -4.64 -17.34 4.74
N ALA A 147 -5.50 -17.94 3.92
CA ALA A 147 -5.64 -19.39 3.86
C ALA A 147 -4.44 -20.01 3.13
N VAL A 148 -3.67 -20.85 3.84
CA VAL A 148 -2.47 -21.49 3.28
C VAL A 148 -2.33 -22.91 3.80
N PRO A 149 -2.15 -23.91 2.92
CA PRO A 149 -1.88 -25.28 3.35
C PRO A 149 -0.68 -25.36 4.29
N LEU A 150 -0.85 -26.02 5.45
CA LEU A 150 0.21 -26.23 6.45
C LEU A 150 1.45 -26.96 5.91
N ASN A 151 1.28 -27.82 4.92
CA ASN A 151 2.38 -28.60 4.33
C ASN A 151 3.25 -27.78 3.38
N LEU A 152 2.87 -26.54 3.07
CA LEU A 152 3.63 -25.65 2.21
C LEU A 152 4.59 -24.81 3.07
N PRO A 153 5.91 -24.97 2.92
CA PRO A 153 6.87 -24.21 3.71
C PRO A 153 6.84 -22.72 3.36
N LEU A 154 7.02 -21.86 4.37
CA LEU A 154 7.05 -20.41 4.24
C LEU A 154 7.96 -19.91 3.10
N SER A 155 9.13 -20.55 2.91
CA SER A 155 10.09 -20.17 1.86
C SER A 155 9.60 -20.34 0.42
N ARG A 156 8.47 -21.03 0.20
CA ARG A 156 7.82 -21.15 -1.11
C ARG A 156 6.70 -20.13 -1.33
N LEU A 157 6.42 -19.30 -0.34
CA LEU A 157 5.42 -18.25 -0.40
C LEU A 157 6.07 -16.91 -0.76
N THR A 158 5.30 -16.06 -1.42
CA THR A 158 5.72 -14.70 -1.76
C THR A 158 4.59 -13.73 -1.44
N LEU A 159 4.89 -12.69 -0.66
CA LEU A 159 3.97 -11.58 -0.47
C LEU A 159 4.09 -10.64 -1.67
N ARG A 160 2.98 -10.38 -2.35
CA ARG A 160 2.87 -9.44 -3.45
C ARG A 160 2.16 -8.18 -2.98
N LEU A 161 2.80 -7.04 -3.21
CA LEU A 161 2.21 -5.71 -3.06
C LEU A 161 1.88 -5.12 -4.44
N GLY A 162 0.74 -4.46 -4.56
CA GLY A 162 0.24 -3.84 -5.79
C GLY A 162 -0.94 -4.59 -6.40
N THR A 163 -1.90 -3.82 -6.91
CA THR A 163 -3.04 -4.32 -7.69
C THR A 163 -2.58 -4.82 -9.08
N ALA A 164 -3.50 -5.38 -9.86
CA ALA A 164 -3.21 -5.85 -11.23
C ALA A 164 -2.82 -4.71 -12.20
N ASN A 165 -3.15 -3.46 -11.88
CA ASN A 165 -2.88 -2.28 -12.70
C ASN A 165 -1.64 -1.50 -12.23
N GLU A 166 -1.04 -1.91 -11.12
CA GLU A 166 0.14 -1.28 -10.53
C GLU A 166 1.40 -2.12 -10.79
N ALA A 167 2.54 -1.47 -10.61
CA ALA A 167 3.83 -2.10 -10.57
C ALA A 167 3.90 -2.97 -9.30
N GLN A 168 3.97 -4.29 -9.49
CA GLN A 168 3.89 -5.25 -8.40
C GLN A 168 5.25 -5.52 -7.76
N MET A 169 5.24 -5.66 -6.44
CA MET A 169 6.42 -5.91 -5.63
C MET A 169 6.30 -7.29 -4.97
N ASP A 170 7.11 -8.23 -5.41
CA ASP A 170 7.15 -9.60 -4.94
C ASP A 170 8.26 -9.75 -3.90
N ILE A 171 7.87 -10.13 -2.68
CA ILE A 171 8.69 -10.24 -1.48
C ILE A 171 8.68 -11.72 -1.04
N PRO A 172 9.74 -12.48 -1.33
CA PRO A 172 9.84 -13.86 -0.87
C PRO A 172 9.80 -13.94 0.66
N LEU A 173 9.04 -14.89 1.22
CA LEU A 173 8.97 -15.11 2.67
C LEU A 173 10.14 -16.00 3.13
N THR A 174 11.35 -15.48 2.96
CA THR A 174 12.61 -16.10 3.40
C THR A 174 13.29 -15.23 4.46
N SER A 175 14.33 -15.72 5.14
CA SER A 175 14.93 -15.00 6.28
C SER A 175 15.57 -13.65 5.92
N LYS A 176 15.97 -13.45 4.66
CA LYS A 176 16.60 -12.22 4.14
C LYS A 176 16.30 -12.04 2.64
N PRO A 177 15.09 -11.61 2.26
CA PRO A 177 14.78 -11.38 0.86
C PRO A 177 15.61 -10.20 0.32
N ASP A 178 16.18 -10.35 -0.88
CA ASP A 178 16.83 -9.24 -1.58
C ASP A 178 15.76 -8.36 -2.25
N LEU A 179 15.57 -7.17 -1.71
CA LEU A 179 14.62 -6.16 -2.20
C LEU A 179 15.32 -4.97 -2.87
N SER A 180 16.62 -5.06 -3.17
CA SER A 180 17.40 -3.97 -3.76
C SER A 180 16.80 -3.42 -5.07
N ARG A 181 16.15 -4.28 -5.87
CA ARG A 181 15.44 -3.89 -7.10
C ARG A 181 14.30 -2.89 -6.89
N TYR A 182 13.79 -2.79 -5.65
CA TYR A 182 12.70 -1.90 -5.27
C TYR A 182 13.16 -0.58 -4.66
N ALA A 183 14.46 -0.47 -4.32
CA ALA A 183 15.01 0.75 -3.78
C ALA A 183 14.99 1.89 -4.83
N PRO A 184 14.72 3.14 -4.42
CA PRO A 184 14.89 4.28 -5.31
C PRO A 184 16.33 4.38 -5.79
N ARG A 185 16.50 4.69 -7.08
CA ARG A 185 17.81 4.92 -7.69
C ARG A 185 17.93 6.37 -8.08
N SER A 186 19.05 7.03 -7.82
CA SER A 186 19.23 8.42 -8.24
C SER A 186 20.63 8.72 -8.73
N VAL A 187 20.72 9.58 -9.74
CA VAL A 187 21.96 10.04 -10.35
C VAL A 187 22.01 11.56 -10.25
N LYS A 188 23.18 12.10 -9.88
CA LYS A 188 23.45 13.53 -9.95
C LYS A 188 23.83 13.90 -11.37
N LEU A 189 23.27 15.00 -11.86
CA LEU A 189 23.43 15.47 -13.22
C LEU A 189 23.92 16.93 -13.19
N ASN A 190 24.50 17.37 -14.31
CA ASN A 190 24.82 18.77 -14.55
C ASN A 190 24.54 19.09 -16.03
N THR A 191 23.38 18.68 -16.49
CA THR A 191 23.02 18.72 -17.90
C THR A 191 22.33 20.05 -18.19
N GLN A 192 22.96 20.87 -19.03
CA GLN A 192 22.48 22.20 -19.36
C GLN A 192 21.72 22.21 -20.69
N LEU A 193 20.69 23.06 -20.78
CA LEU A 193 19.97 23.37 -22.01
C LEU A 193 19.41 24.80 -21.93
N GLN A 194 19.22 25.44 -23.09
CA GLN A 194 18.62 26.76 -23.17
C GLN A 194 17.22 26.65 -23.78
N TYR A 195 16.20 27.16 -23.09
CA TYR A 195 14.83 27.17 -23.61
C TYR A 195 14.14 28.46 -23.18
N PHE A 196 13.45 29.09 -24.14
CA PHE A 196 12.71 30.33 -23.91
C PHE A 196 13.60 31.47 -23.36
N GLY A 197 14.86 31.52 -23.80
CA GLY A 197 15.88 32.48 -23.35
C GLY A 197 16.46 32.21 -21.96
N LEU A 198 15.99 31.19 -21.25
CA LEU A 198 16.44 30.80 -19.91
C LEU A 198 17.50 29.70 -19.98
N ASN A 199 18.44 29.72 -19.03
CA ASN A 199 19.43 28.66 -18.85
C ASN A 199 18.89 27.65 -17.84
N TRP A 200 18.64 26.42 -18.30
CA TRP A 200 18.14 25.32 -17.48
C TRP A 200 19.27 24.35 -17.16
N THR A 201 19.30 23.86 -15.95
CA THR A 201 20.20 22.77 -15.53
C THR A 201 19.37 21.64 -14.92
N VAL A 202 19.50 20.43 -15.46
CA VAL A 202 19.00 19.22 -14.81
C VAL A 202 20.06 18.76 -13.82
N THR A 203 19.73 18.80 -12.53
CA THR A 203 20.67 18.56 -11.43
C THR A 203 20.57 17.15 -10.85
N ARG A 204 19.42 16.50 -11.00
CA ARG A 204 19.17 15.14 -10.49
C ARG A 204 18.14 14.41 -11.32
N ALA A 205 18.33 13.10 -11.47
CA ALA A 205 17.30 12.17 -11.89
C ALA A 205 17.10 11.10 -10.81
N MET A 206 15.85 10.75 -10.50
CA MET A 206 15.49 9.72 -9.53
C MET A 206 14.43 8.79 -10.10
N LEU A 207 14.69 7.48 -10.08
CA LEU A 207 13.70 6.44 -10.32
C LEU A 207 13.13 5.93 -9.00
N ALA A 208 11.82 5.80 -8.91
CA ALA A 208 11.14 5.22 -7.76
C ALA A 208 9.89 4.44 -8.20
N TRP A 209 9.52 3.43 -7.41
CA TRP A 209 8.30 2.63 -7.63
C TRP A 209 7.02 3.35 -7.19
N SER A 210 7.15 4.41 -6.41
CA SER A 210 6.02 5.22 -5.94
C SER A 210 6.39 6.69 -5.81
N THR A 211 5.37 7.55 -5.82
CA THR A 211 5.48 8.98 -5.52
C THR A 211 4.15 9.50 -5.00
N ALA A 212 4.19 10.48 -4.10
CA ALA A 212 3.01 11.22 -3.62
C ALA A 212 1.79 10.34 -3.24
N GLY A 213 2.02 9.22 -2.55
CA GLY A 213 0.93 8.33 -2.12
C GLY A 213 0.43 7.34 -3.18
N GLN A 214 1.09 7.27 -4.34
CA GLN A 214 0.68 6.43 -5.47
C GLN A 214 1.79 5.45 -5.88
N GLN A 215 1.40 4.21 -6.16
CA GLN A 215 2.28 3.22 -6.79
C GLN A 215 2.33 3.47 -8.30
N ALA A 216 3.48 3.19 -8.94
CA ALA A 216 3.61 3.31 -10.38
C ALA A 216 2.66 2.34 -11.11
N PRO A 217 2.18 2.68 -12.32
CA PRO A 217 1.39 1.75 -13.14
C PRO A 217 2.18 0.49 -13.52
N ARG A 218 1.47 -0.59 -13.86
CA ARG A 218 2.07 -1.85 -14.29
C ARG A 218 3.10 -1.65 -15.41
N GLY A 219 4.28 -2.25 -15.23
CA GLY A 219 5.40 -2.17 -16.18
C GLY A 219 6.15 -0.82 -16.19
N LYS A 220 5.80 0.10 -15.29
CA LYS A 220 6.37 1.44 -15.22
C LYS A 220 6.98 1.75 -13.85
N VAL A 221 7.78 2.80 -13.82
CA VAL A 221 8.32 3.45 -12.62
C VAL A 221 8.15 4.97 -12.78
N PHE A 222 8.28 5.71 -11.68
CA PHE A 222 8.34 7.17 -11.74
C PHE A 222 9.77 7.64 -11.94
N LEU A 223 10.00 8.48 -12.95
CA LEU A 223 11.22 9.25 -13.13
C LEU A 223 10.96 10.70 -12.71
N THR A 224 11.63 11.16 -11.67
CA THR A 224 11.62 12.56 -11.25
C THR A 224 12.92 13.24 -11.63
N LEU A 225 12.81 14.30 -12.42
CA LEU A 225 13.91 15.20 -12.75
C LEU A 225 13.85 16.43 -11.85
N THR A 226 14.97 16.83 -11.28
CA THR A 226 15.13 18.11 -10.58
C THR A 226 15.82 19.09 -11.52
N LEU A 227 15.22 20.26 -11.71
CA LEU A 227 15.73 21.30 -12.59
C LEU A 227 15.93 22.60 -11.82
N THR A 228 16.96 23.34 -12.19
CA THR A 228 17.20 24.73 -11.80
C THR A 228 17.28 25.61 -13.04
N VAL A 229 17.01 26.90 -12.85
CA VAL A 229 16.85 27.90 -13.89
C VAL A 229 17.61 29.15 -13.47
N GLU A 230 18.32 29.71 -14.45
CA GLU A 230 18.89 31.03 -14.38
C GLU A 230 18.25 31.92 -15.45
N ASN A 231 17.75 33.07 -15.02
CA ASN A 231 17.22 34.11 -15.88
C ASN A 231 18.21 35.28 -15.95
N THR A 232 19.07 35.27 -16.96
CA THR A 232 20.05 36.32 -17.23
C THR A 232 19.47 37.50 -18.01
N LEU A 233 18.18 37.44 -18.38
CA LEU A 233 17.51 38.48 -19.14
C LEU A 233 17.10 39.64 -18.22
N ALA A 234 16.95 40.83 -18.81
CA ALA A 234 16.54 42.05 -18.10
C ALA A 234 15.02 42.12 -17.81
N GLN A 235 14.32 40.99 -17.86
CA GLN A 235 12.86 40.94 -17.68
C GLN A 235 12.42 39.60 -17.08
N THR A 236 11.21 39.59 -16.51
CA THR A 236 10.53 38.34 -16.12
C THR A 236 10.18 37.54 -17.36
N VAL A 237 10.36 36.23 -17.28
CA VAL A 237 10.13 35.31 -18.38
C VAL A 237 9.04 34.33 -17.99
N ILE A 238 8.08 34.10 -18.88
CA ILE A 238 6.89 33.26 -18.63
C ILE A 238 6.82 32.15 -19.69
N PRO A 239 7.55 31.02 -19.52
CA PRO A 239 7.46 29.89 -20.44
C PRO A 239 6.09 29.19 -20.42
N GLY A 240 5.28 29.45 -19.37
CA GLY A 240 3.97 28.86 -19.19
C GLY A 240 4.01 27.56 -18.37
N SER A 241 3.00 26.71 -18.56
CA SER A 241 2.87 25.46 -17.82
C SER A 241 3.91 24.43 -18.27
N PRO A 242 4.66 23.78 -17.35
CA PRO A 242 5.58 22.69 -17.69
C PRO A 242 4.93 21.53 -18.46
N TYR A 243 3.62 21.33 -18.27
CA TYR A 243 2.84 20.32 -19.00
C TYR A 243 2.68 20.64 -20.49
N ASP A 244 2.91 21.88 -20.93
CA ASP A 244 2.76 22.29 -22.33
C ASP A 244 4.07 22.16 -23.11
N TYR A 245 5.21 22.41 -22.46
CA TYR A 245 6.51 22.48 -23.15
C TYR A 245 7.49 21.39 -22.76
N ILE A 246 7.32 20.66 -21.66
CA ILE A 246 8.25 19.59 -21.29
C ILE A 246 7.72 18.24 -21.78
N ARG A 247 8.54 17.49 -22.51
CA ARG A 247 8.29 16.10 -22.87
C ARG A 247 9.50 15.26 -22.53
N LEU A 248 9.25 14.00 -22.19
CA LEU A 248 10.29 12.99 -22.12
C LEU A 248 10.10 12.02 -23.29
N GLN A 249 11.14 11.83 -24.08
CA GLN A 249 11.14 10.86 -25.16
C GLN A 249 11.89 9.58 -24.72
N THR A 250 11.24 8.44 -24.91
CA THR A 250 11.81 7.10 -24.67
C THR A 250 12.62 6.62 -25.86
N ALA A 251 13.36 5.52 -25.69
CA ALA A 251 14.21 4.97 -26.75
C ALA A 251 13.43 4.52 -28.00
N ASN A 252 12.18 4.09 -27.84
CA ASN A 252 11.28 3.73 -28.94
C ASN A 252 10.61 4.94 -29.62
N GLY A 253 10.88 6.16 -29.14
CA GLY A 253 10.37 7.39 -29.74
C GLY A 253 9.08 7.96 -29.12
N ASP A 254 8.44 7.25 -28.17
CA ASP A 254 7.22 7.74 -27.51
C ASP A 254 7.50 9.02 -26.72
N ARG A 255 6.56 9.98 -26.77
CA ARG A 255 6.64 11.24 -26.02
C ARG A 255 5.69 11.23 -24.85
N ILE A 256 6.26 11.30 -23.65
CA ILE A 256 5.56 11.25 -22.37
C ILE A 256 5.46 12.67 -21.80
N ALA A 257 4.25 13.08 -21.44
CA ALA A 257 4.02 14.32 -20.71
C ALA A 257 4.29 14.12 -19.20
N PRO A 258 4.63 15.19 -18.45
CA PRO A 258 4.73 15.12 -17.00
C PRO A 258 3.43 14.63 -16.37
N SER A 259 3.52 13.76 -15.38
CA SER A 259 2.39 13.40 -14.51
C SER A 259 2.26 14.34 -13.31
N TYR A 260 3.35 15.01 -12.94
CA TYR A 260 3.39 15.98 -11.86
C TYR A 260 4.54 16.96 -12.07
N SER A 261 4.38 18.20 -11.60
CA SER A 261 5.42 19.22 -11.65
C SER A 261 5.26 20.25 -10.53
N THR A 262 6.38 20.68 -9.95
CA THR A 262 6.47 21.85 -9.06
C THR A 262 7.21 23.02 -9.70
N LEU A 263 7.60 22.90 -10.97
CA LEU A 263 8.28 24.00 -11.67
C LEU A 263 7.38 25.25 -11.74
N PRO A 264 7.93 26.44 -11.42
CA PRO A 264 7.24 27.70 -11.64
C PRO A 264 6.85 27.92 -13.10
N VAL A 265 5.76 28.65 -13.32
CA VAL A 265 5.31 29.05 -14.67
C VAL A 265 5.98 30.33 -15.18
N ALA A 266 6.68 31.05 -14.28
CA ALA A 266 7.39 32.29 -14.54
C ALA A 266 8.66 32.37 -13.69
N PHE A 267 9.67 33.04 -14.22
CA PHE A 267 10.97 33.25 -13.58
C PHE A 267 11.29 34.74 -13.59
N ALA A 268 11.48 35.31 -12.40
CA ALA A 268 11.77 36.72 -12.24
C ALA A 268 13.10 37.11 -12.90
N GLN A 269 13.25 38.39 -13.25
CA GLN A 269 14.53 38.94 -13.72
C GLN A 269 15.66 38.61 -12.72
N GLY A 270 16.81 38.15 -13.23
CA GLY A 270 17.97 37.84 -12.39
C GLY A 270 17.80 36.62 -11.48
N ALA A 271 16.72 35.83 -11.65
CA ALA A 271 16.55 34.58 -10.93
C ALA A 271 17.77 33.67 -11.15
N ASN A 272 18.34 33.14 -10.06
CA ASN A 272 19.48 32.24 -10.11
C ASN A 272 19.19 31.04 -9.19
N GLY A 273 19.27 29.83 -9.75
CA GLY A 273 19.01 28.59 -9.04
C GLY A 273 17.54 28.35 -8.66
N GLN A 274 16.59 29.15 -9.17
CA GLN A 274 15.16 28.89 -9.00
C GLN A 274 14.76 27.65 -9.79
N GLY A 275 13.83 26.83 -9.30
CA GLY A 275 13.53 25.59 -9.98
C GLY A 275 12.50 24.72 -9.29
N GLY A 276 12.49 23.44 -9.64
CA GLY A 276 11.47 22.50 -9.20
C GLY A 276 11.68 21.10 -9.76
N MET A 277 10.67 20.26 -9.57
CA MET A 277 10.68 18.89 -10.01
C MET A 277 9.68 18.67 -11.13
N VAL A 278 9.98 17.72 -12.01
CA VAL A 278 9.06 17.21 -13.03
C VAL A 278 9.11 15.70 -12.97
N THR A 279 7.95 15.06 -12.83
CA THR A 279 7.82 13.60 -12.71
C THR A 279 7.12 13.02 -13.93
N PHE A 280 7.62 11.89 -14.41
CA PHE A 280 7.07 11.12 -15.53
C PHE A 280 6.83 9.68 -15.10
N SER A 281 5.85 9.01 -15.73
CA SER A 281 5.69 7.56 -15.62
C SER A 281 6.34 6.89 -16.84
N VAL A 282 7.45 6.20 -16.63
CA VAL A 282 8.33 5.67 -17.70
C VAL A 282 8.44 4.15 -17.63
N PRO A 283 8.75 3.46 -18.75
CA PRO A 283 9.01 2.02 -18.72
C PRO A 283 10.14 1.66 -17.74
N GLN A 284 9.96 0.58 -16.98
CA GLN A 284 10.90 0.17 -15.93
C GLN A 284 12.30 -0.21 -16.46
N GLN A 285 12.36 -0.74 -17.68
CA GLN A 285 13.59 -1.25 -18.29
C GLN A 285 14.47 -0.15 -18.92
N ASP A 286 13.88 1.00 -19.23
CA ASP A 286 14.57 2.09 -19.93
C ASP A 286 15.60 2.76 -19.01
N GLN A 287 16.84 2.90 -19.50
CA GLN A 287 17.95 3.55 -18.78
C GLN A 287 18.35 4.90 -19.37
N GLN A 288 17.76 5.27 -20.50
CA GLN A 288 18.08 6.48 -21.23
C GLN A 288 16.79 7.13 -21.71
N PHE A 289 16.71 8.44 -21.53
CA PHE A 289 15.58 9.25 -21.95
C PHE A 289 16.09 10.56 -22.55
N THR A 290 15.35 11.14 -23.48
CA THR A 290 15.63 12.48 -23.99
C THR A 290 14.62 13.46 -23.42
N LEU A 291 15.09 14.39 -22.59
CA LEU A 291 14.28 15.52 -22.16
C LEU A 291 14.17 16.50 -23.33
N ILE A 292 12.94 16.91 -23.65
CA ILE A 292 12.63 17.87 -24.69
C ILE A 292 11.89 19.04 -24.05
N MET A 293 12.33 20.25 -24.35
CA MET A 293 11.64 21.49 -24.02
C MET A 293 11.24 22.21 -25.31
N GLY A 294 9.94 22.35 -25.55
CA GLY A 294 9.39 23.01 -26.72
C GLY A 294 7.88 22.82 -26.84
N GLN A 295 7.18 23.89 -27.22
CA GLN A 295 5.76 23.83 -27.55
C GLN A 295 5.59 23.45 -29.03
N SER A 296 4.71 22.49 -29.31
CA SER A 296 4.41 22.11 -30.69
C SER A 296 3.65 23.25 -31.40
N GLY A 297 4.10 23.64 -32.60
CA GLY A 297 3.43 24.65 -33.41
C GLY A 297 3.67 26.12 -33.03
N SER A 298 4.54 26.40 -32.05
CA SER A 298 4.81 27.78 -31.60
C SER A 298 5.84 28.55 -32.44
N GLY A 299 6.50 27.87 -33.40
CA GLY A 299 7.62 28.44 -34.16
C GLY A 299 8.90 28.70 -33.35
N MET A 300 8.88 28.47 -32.03
CA MET A 300 10.05 28.60 -31.17
C MET A 300 10.98 27.39 -31.27
N GLN A 301 12.28 27.65 -31.14
CA GLN A 301 13.29 26.60 -31.14
C GLN A 301 13.12 25.68 -29.93
N SER A 302 12.94 24.39 -30.18
CA SER A 302 12.96 23.37 -29.14
C SER A 302 14.40 23.08 -28.71
N ALA A 303 14.58 22.77 -27.43
CA ALA A 303 15.83 22.25 -26.89
C ALA A 303 15.64 20.80 -26.44
N SER A 304 16.70 20.01 -26.50
CA SER A 304 16.66 18.64 -26.01
C SER A 304 17.99 18.21 -25.43
N THR A 305 17.95 17.33 -24.45
CA THR A 305 19.14 16.72 -23.88
C THR A 305 18.90 15.29 -23.45
N THR A 306 19.94 14.46 -23.47
CA THR A 306 19.85 13.06 -23.10
C THR A 306 20.18 12.88 -21.63
N ILE A 307 19.28 12.22 -20.91
CA ILE A 307 19.41 11.81 -19.52
C ILE A 307 19.77 10.32 -19.49
N ARG A 308 20.91 9.98 -18.89
CA ARG A 308 21.33 8.60 -18.65
C ARG A 308 21.24 8.29 -17.16
N LEU A 309 20.62 7.16 -16.83
CA LEU A 309 20.37 6.74 -15.45
C LEU A 309 21.39 5.72 -14.93
N THR A 310 22.41 5.40 -15.74
CA THR A 310 23.50 4.50 -15.36
C THR A 310 24.34 5.12 -14.24
N SER A 311 24.37 4.44 -13.10
CA SER A 311 25.54 4.38 -12.20
C SER A 311 26.22 3.04 -12.40
#